data_AF-A0A3P6HTF9-F1
#
_entry.id   AF-A0A3P6HTF9-F1
#
_cell.length_a   1.000
_cell.length_b   1.000
_cell.length_c   1.000
_cell.angle_alpha   90.00
_cell.angle_beta   90.00
_cell.angle_gamma   90.00
#
_symmetry.space_group_name_H-M   'P 1'
#
loop_
_entity.id
_entity.type
_entity.pdbx_description
1 polymer ?
#
loop_
_entity_poly.entity_id
_entity_poly.type
_entity_poly.pdbx_seq_one_letter_code
_entity_poly.pdbx_strand_id
1 'polypeptide(L)'
;MASICKWNDSVNNTNHSQYIIHLCYNGVLPHDPQTKPPTINEMRIRSNGSNISRTFEELAEIPDAEWLGQFDASVYDLYPQTISARDSIRRILIGLPLLEHPIYNPTLHYLQVPSKTCPPQSLQQPPGSLSNNASHDVVIIYKSAVYNFQARQQLRQLFNFSGSGLDVHVVFSIGLPKSSGGNVFQRDGFNVTLGGRSGKLYNDTQEYRIMTRRSLDDEMRTFGDLIVGNYEDTYFNLTLKMFYTFQWAARFC
;
A
#
# COMPACT_ATOMS: atom_id res chain seq x y z
N MET A 1 -25.64 14.59 -15.67
CA MET A 1 -25.51 14.09 -14.29
C MET A 1 -24.38 13.07 -14.27
N ALA A 2 -23.20 13.46 -13.79
CA ALA A 2 -22.09 12.53 -13.66
C ALA A 2 -22.50 11.42 -12.68
N SER A 3 -22.42 10.15 -13.09
CA SER A 3 -22.70 9.05 -12.18
C SER A 3 -21.74 9.13 -11.01
N ILE A 4 -22.29 9.34 -9.82
CA ILE A 4 -21.57 9.23 -8.56
C ILE A 4 -20.99 7.80 -8.53
N CYS A 5 -19.68 7.67 -8.74
CA CYS A 5 -18.94 6.43 -8.52
C CYS A 5 -19.27 5.98 -7.10
N LYS A 6 -19.92 4.82 -6.94
CA LYS A 6 -20.17 4.27 -5.62
C LYS A 6 -18.84 3.72 -5.13
N TRP A 7 -18.33 4.27 -4.03
CA TRP A 7 -17.22 3.66 -3.31
C TRP A 7 -17.56 2.18 -3.17
N ASN A 8 -16.72 1.31 -3.76
CA ASN A 8 -16.94 -0.13 -3.85
C ASN A 8 -18.06 -0.57 -4.83
N ASP A 9 -17.70 -0.70 -6.11
CA ASP A 9 -18.37 -1.63 -7.02
C ASP A 9 -17.72 -3.01 -6.86
N SER A 10 -18.36 -3.89 -6.09
CA SER A 10 -17.98 -5.30 -6.10
C SER A 10 -18.33 -5.89 -7.45
N VAL A 11 -17.32 -6.19 -8.26
CA VAL A 11 -17.54 -6.95 -9.48
C VAL A 11 -17.96 -8.35 -9.06
N ASN A 12 -19.24 -8.63 -9.24
CA ASN A 12 -19.79 -9.96 -9.06
C ASN A 12 -19.12 -10.92 -10.05
N ASN A 13 -18.63 -12.04 -9.49
CA ASN A 13 -18.45 -13.34 -10.11
C ASN A 13 -17.09 -13.63 -10.77
N THR A 14 -16.23 -14.38 -10.06
CA THR A 14 -15.82 -15.77 -10.40
C THR A 14 -15.10 -16.35 -9.19
N ASN A 15 -15.73 -17.29 -8.47
CA ASN A 15 -15.28 -17.85 -7.18
C ASN A 15 -15.33 -16.84 -6.01
N HIS A 16 -15.96 -17.21 -4.89
CA HIS A 16 -16.30 -16.34 -3.74
C HIS A 16 -15.13 -15.69 -2.96
N SER A 17 -13.95 -15.51 -3.54
CA SER A 17 -12.74 -15.00 -2.86
C SER A 17 -12.03 -13.84 -3.57
N GLN A 18 -12.44 -13.43 -4.77
CA GLN A 18 -11.80 -12.33 -5.51
C GLN A 18 -12.59 -11.03 -5.40
N TYR A 19 -11.89 -9.90 -5.26
CA TYR A 19 -12.49 -8.58 -5.06
C TYR A 19 -11.76 -7.52 -5.88
N ILE A 20 -12.50 -6.63 -6.53
CA ILE A 20 -11.96 -5.43 -7.16
C ILE A 20 -12.45 -4.24 -6.36
N ILE A 21 -11.52 -3.43 -5.86
CA ILE A 21 -11.80 -2.23 -5.08
C ILE A 21 -11.26 -1.03 -5.84
N HIS A 22 -12.11 -0.02 -6.01
CA HIS A 22 -11.74 1.28 -6.54
C HIS A 22 -12.12 2.34 -5.51
N LEU A 23 -11.19 3.23 -5.13
CA LEU A 23 -11.55 4.35 -4.26
C LEU A 23 -12.32 5.37 -5.09
N CYS A 24 -13.56 5.65 -4.71
CA CYS A 24 -14.31 6.78 -5.24
C CYS A 24 -14.12 7.98 -4.31
N TYR A 25 -13.55 9.05 -4.81
CA TYR A 25 -13.44 10.30 -4.07
C TYR A 25 -14.29 11.36 -4.76
N ASN A 26 -14.92 12.22 -3.95
CA ASN A 26 -15.47 13.48 -4.43
C ASN A 26 -14.50 14.57 -3.94
N GLY A 27 -13.61 15.02 -4.81
CA GLY A 27 -12.85 16.24 -4.56
C GLY A 27 -13.69 17.45 -4.96
N VAL A 28 -13.49 18.56 -4.28
CA VAL A 28 -14.15 19.82 -4.64
C VAL A 28 -13.37 20.55 -5.74
N LEU A 29 -12.07 20.33 -5.80
CA LEU A 29 -11.20 20.92 -6.80
C LEU A 29 -10.52 19.80 -7.60
N PRO A 30 -10.49 19.91 -8.95
CA PRO A 30 -9.44 19.24 -9.71
C PRO A 30 -8.09 19.63 -9.11
N HIS A 31 -7.09 18.74 -9.17
CA HIS A 31 -5.73 19.14 -8.86
C HIS A 31 -5.41 20.35 -9.73
N ASP A 32 -5.40 21.55 -9.14
CA ASP A 32 -5.26 22.78 -9.90
C ASP A 32 -3.79 22.92 -10.25
N PRO A 33 -3.40 22.70 -11.52
CA PRO A 33 -2.01 22.85 -11.93
C PRO A 33 -1.51 24.30 -11.75
N GLN A 34 -2.41 25.26 -11.48
CA GLN A 34 -2.09 26.67 -11.24
C GLN A 34 -1.87 27.03 -9.78
N THR A 35 -2.12 26.14 -8.82
CA THR A 35 -1.59 26.35 -7.47
C THR A 35 -0.07 26.27 -7.57
N LYS A 36 0.59 27.44 -7.53
CA LYS A 36 2.05 27.51 -7.60
C LYS A 36 2.60 26.58 -6.51
N PRO A 37 3.45 25.59 -6.86
CA PRO A 37 4.07 24.74 -5.87
C PRO A 37 4.73 25.61 -4.80
N PRO A 38 4.70 25.19 -3.52
CA PRO A 38 5.49 25.87 -2.51
C PRO A 38 6.95 25.94 -3.00
N THR A 39 7.60 27.05 -2.72
CA THR A 39 9.00 27.26 -3.10
C THR A 39 9.84 27.71 -1.91
N ILE A 40 11.14 27.46 -1.98
CA ILE A 40 12.11 27.94 -1.01
C ILE A 40 13.25 28.68 -1.70
N ASN A 41 13.71 29.75 -1.07
CA ASN A 41 14.86 30.49 -1.58
C ASN A 41 16.14 29.66 -1.42
N GLU A 42 16.94 29.52 -2.50
CA GLU A 42 18.18 28.72 -2.44
C GLU A 42 19.15 29.21 -1.37
N MET A 43 19.19 30.52 -1.07
CA MET A 43 20.07 31.07 -0.03
C MET A 43 19.81 30.46 1.36
N ARG A 44 18.64 29.86 1.59
CA ARG A 44 18.27 29.21 2.85
C ARG A 44 18.69 27.74 2.93
N ILE A 45 19.13 27.14 1.81
CA ILE A 45 19.38 25.70 1.72
C ILE A 45 20.71 25.32 1.06
N ARG A 46 21.33 26.22 0.29
CA ARG A 46 22.53 25.97 -0.53
C ARG A 46 23.67 26.94 -0.16
N SER A 47 24.89 26.43 -0.04
CA SER A 47 26.09 27.19 0.34
C SER A 47 26.42 28.34 -0.62
N ASN A 48 26.24 28.11 -1.92
CA ASN A 48 26.34 29.12 -2.98
C ASN A 48 24.96 29.47 -3.56
N GLY A 49 23.93 29.48 -2.72
CA GLY A 49 22.56 29.73 -3.13
C GLY A 49 22.37 31.11 -3.76
N SER A 50 21.61 31.16 -4.84
CA SER A 50 21.19 32.42 -5.46
C SER A 50 19.87 32.91 -4.87
N ASN A 51 19.51 34.18 -5.08
CA ASN A 51 18.21 34.71 -4.64
C ASN A 51 17.07 34.27 -5.59
N ILE A 52 16.99 32.96 -5.82
CA ILE A 52 15.99 32.29 -6.66
C ILE A 52 15.21 31.34 -5.75
N SER A 53 13.90 31.31 -5.93
CA SER A 53 13.04 30.36 -5.22
C SER A 53 12.88 29.10 -6.07
N ARG A 54 13.06 27.93 -5.46
CA ARG A 54 13.01 26.62 -6.11
C ARG A 54 11.79 25.83 -5.67
N THR A 55 11.18 25.10 -6.59
CA THR A 55 10.19 24.05 -6.28
C THR A 55 10.89 22.79 -5.77
N PHE A 56 10.11 21.84 -5.26
CA PHE A 56 10.64 20.55 -4.82
C PHE A 56 11.39 19.78 -5.92
N GLU A 57 10.84 19.76 -7.14
CA GLU A 57 11.44 19.08 -8.29
C GLU A 57 12.80 19.68 -8.64
N GLU A 58 12.93 21.00 -8.58
CA GLU A 58 14.17 21.72 -8.86
C GLU A 58 15.24 21.51 -7.77
N LEU A 59 14.86 21.11 -6.54
CA LEU A 59 15.84 20.77 -5.50
C LEU A 59 16.69 19.56 -5.88
N ALA A 60 16.17 18.65 -6.71
CA ALA A 60 16.92 17.49 -7.19
C ALA A 60 18.11 17.88 -8.09
N GLU A 61 18.14 19.12 -8.59
CA GLU A 61 19.25 19.65 -9.39
C GLU A 61 20.40 20.21 -8.53
N ILE A 62 20.18 20.38 -7.22
CA ILE A 62 21.21 20.89 -6.29
C ILE A 62 22.16 19.75 -5.93
N PRO A 63 23.46 19.85 -6.24
CA PRO A 63 24.43 18.80 -5.88
C PRO A 63 24.51 18.60 -4.36
N ASP A 64 24.57 17.34 -3.90
CA ASP A 64 24.60 16.97 -2.48
C ASP A 64 25.65 17.76 -1.66
N ALA A 65 26.81 18.02 -2.25
CA ALA A 65 27.91 18.74 -1.60
C ALA A 65 27.63 20.24 -1.37
N GLU A 66 26.62 20.80 -2.03
CA GLU A 66 26.27 22.21 -1.94
C GLU A 66 25.15 22.50 -0.94
N TRP A 67 24.53 21.47 -0.35
CA TRP A 67 23.55 21.64 0.71
C TRP A 67 24.22 22.20 1.98
N LEU A 68 23.56 23.17 2.62
CA LEU A 68 24.00 23.68 3.92
C LEU A 68 23.90 22.58 4.98
N GLY A 69 24.89 22.47 5.87
CA GLY A 69 24.80 21.52 7.00
C GLY A 69 23.65 21.84 7.98
N GLN A 70 23.27 23.11 8.08
CA GLN A 70 22.08 23.59 8.77
C GLN A 70 21.24 24.42 7.78
N PHE A 71 20.40 23.74 7.01
CA PHE A 71 19.45 24.39 6.12
C PHE A 71 18.11 24.65 6.82
N ASP A 72 17.30 25.50 6.22
CA ASP A 72 15.97 25.81 6.72
C ASP A 72 15.00 24.63 6.59
N ALA A 73 14.41 24.22 7.72
CA ALA A 73 13.51 23.07 7.78
C ALA A 73 12.22 23.25 6.98
N SER A 74 11.85 24.48 6.56
CA SER A 74 10.71 24.67 5.66
C SER A 74 10.91 24.00 4.30
N VAL A 75 12.12 23.52 3.97
CA VAL A 75 12.36 22.69 2.79
C VAL A 75 11.52 21.40 2.81
N TYR A 76 11.20 20.89 3.99
CA TYR A 76 10.37 19.68 4.14
C TYR A 76 8.88 19.94 3.83
N ASP A 77 8.46 21.20 3.82
CA ASP A 77 7.10 21.60 3.41
C ASP A 77 6.97 21.63 1.87
N LEU A 78 8.09 21.56 1.13
CA LEU A 78 8.11 21.47 -0.33
C LEU A 78 7.88 20.06 -0.82
N TYR A 79 8.36 19.06 -0.06
CA TYR A 79 8.04 17.67 -0.35
C TYR A 79 6.53 17.58 -0.54
N PRO A 80 6.01 16.95 -1.62
CA PRO A 80 4.60 17.02 -1.95
C PRO A 80 3.72 16.49 -0.81
N GLN A 81 3.40 17.37 0.12
CA GLN A 81 2.28 17.28 1.03
C GLN A 81 1.14 17.90 0.27
N THR A 82 0.70 17.18 -0.75
CA THR A 82 -0.35 17.61 -1.67
C THR A 82 -1.66 17.90 -0.93
N ILE A 83 -1.77 17.49 0.33
CA ILE A 83 -2.88 17.79 1.24
C ILE A 83 -2.38 18.01 2.68
N SER A 84 -3.01 18.95 3.40
CA SER A 84 -2.81 19.12 4.83
C SER A 84 -3.41 17.94 5.59
N ALA A 85 -2.57 17.08 6.18
CA ALA A 85 -3.04 15.91 6.93
C ALA A 85 -4.07 16.28 8.02
N ARG A 86 -3.86 17.40 8.72
CA ARG A 86 -4.78 17.89 9.75
C ARG A 86 -6.16 18.24 9.17
N ASP A 87 -6.19 18.99 8.08
CA ASP A 87 -7.45 19.37 7.43
C ASP A 87 -8.13 18.15 6.79
N SER A 88 -7.36 17.28 6.13
CA SER A 88 -7.87 16.03 5.54
C SER A 88 -8.50 15.13 6.60
N ILE A 89 -7.82 14.89 7.72
CA ILE A 89 -8.36 14.09 8.83
C ILE A 89 -9.63 14.76 9.38
N ARG A 90 -9.59 16.08 9.65
CA ARG A 90 -10.75 16.82 10.14
C ARG A 90 -11.95 16.65 9.20
N ARG A 91 -11.76 16.85 7.90
CA ARG A 91 -12.80 16.73 6.86
C ARG A 91 -13.39 15.32 6.80
N ILE A 92 -12.54 14.30 6.81
CA ILE A 92 -12.97 12.88 6.85
C ILE A 92 -13.83 12.63 8.10
N LEU A 93 -13.40 13.09 9.28
CA LEU A 93 -14.12 12.91 10.54
C LEU A 93 -15.50 13.59 10.56
N ILE A 94 -15.68 14.69 9.83
CA ILE A 94 -16.96 15.42 9.75
C ILE A 94 -17.75 15.13 8.46
N GLY A 95 -17.34 14.13 7.66
CA GLY A 95 -18.03 13.71 6.44
C GLY A 95 -17.96 14.72 5.29
N LEU A 96 -16.99 15.62 5.29
CA LEU A 96 -16.78 16.56 4.19
C LEU A 96 -15.85 15.98 3.12
N PRO A 97 -16.05 16.36 1.85
CA PRO A 97 -15.14 15.99 0.76
C PRO A 97 -13.73 16.55 1.01
N LEU A 98 -12.74 15.81 0.54
CA LEU A 98 -11.36 16.31 0.44
C LEU A 98 -11.29 17.41 -0.62
N LEU A 99 -10.35 18.33 -0.46
CA LEU A 99 -10.19 19.44 -1.41
C LEU A 99 -9.51 18.99 -2.69
N GLU A 100 -8.55 18.08 -2.59
CA GLU A 100 -7.74 17.59 -3.69
C GLU A 100 -8.05 16.14 -4.04
N HIS A 101 -7.85 15.79 -5.31
CA HIS A 101 -7.89 14.41 -5.77
C HIS A 101 -6.57 13.69 -5.45
N PRO A 102 -6.60 12.39 -5.07
CA PRO A 102 -5.39 11.61 -4.92
C PRO A 102 -4.64 11.50 -6.26
N ILE A 103 -3.34 11.78 -6.22
CA ILE A 103 -2.45 11.66 -7.40
C ILE A 103 -2.36 10.21 -7.87
N TYR A 104 -2.45 9.25 -6.95
CA TYR A 104 -2.42 7.83 -7.25
C TYR A 104 -3.67 7.15 -6.68
N ASN A 105 -4.58 6.76 -7.59
CA ASN A 105 -5.80 6.02 -7.27
C ASN A 105 -5.87 4.70 -8.07
N PRO A 106 -5.08 3.69 -7.71
CA PRO A 106 -5.10 2.43 -8.42
C PRO A 106 -6.39 1.65 -8.14
N THR A 107 -6.89 0.97 -9.17
CA THR A 107 -7.87 -0.10 -8.95
C THR A 107 -7.16 -1.32 -8.36
N LEU A 108 -7.58 -1.75 -7.19
CA LEU A 108 -6.98 -2.85 -6.45
C LEU A 108 -7.73 -4.14 -6.71
N HIS A 109 -7.07 -5.11 -7.33
CA HIS A 109 -7.62 -6.44 -7.54
C HIS A 109 -7.03 -7.42 -6.51
N TYR A 110 -7.85 -7.90 -5.59
CA TYR A 110 -7.55 -8.95 -4.61
C TYR A 110 -7.89 -10.30 -5.21
N LEU A 111 -6.91 -11.20 -5.25
CA LEU A 111 -7.07 -12.59 -5.67
C LEU A 111 -7.60 -13.46 -4.52
N GLN A 112 -7.31 -13.05 -3.29
CA GLN A 112 -7.88 -13.61 -2.07
C GLN A 112 -7.82 -12.58 -0.95
N VAL A 113 -8.83 -12.65 -0.08
CA VAL A 113 -8.85 -12.00 1.22
C VAL A 113 -9.01 -13.08 2.31
N PRO A 114 -8.59 -12.79 3.56
CA PRO A 114 -8.75 -13.71 4.68
C PRO A 114 -10.22 -14.12 4.88
N SER A 115 -10.45 -15.40 5.14
CA SER A 115 -11.77 -15.97 5.37
C SER A 115 -12.07 -16.22 6.85
N LYS A 116 -11.05 -16.19 7.71
CA LYS A 116 -11.18 -16.39 9.16
C LYS A 116 -11.11 -15.10 9.97
N THR A 117 -10.42 -14.09 9.45
CA THR A 117 -10.22 -12.79 10.09
C THR A 117 -10.87 -11.73 9.21
N CYS A 118 -11.80 -10.94 9.77
CA CYS A 118 -12.49 -9.89 9.01
C CYS A 118 -13.04 -10.41 7.64
N PRO A 119 -13.83 -11.51 7.63
CA PRO A 119 -14.29 -12.08 6.38
C PRO A 119 -15.25 -11.12 5.66
N PRO A 120 -15.25 -11.10 4.32
CA PRO A 120 -16.22 -10.33 3.55
C PRO A 120 -17.63 -10.76 3.90
N GLN A 121 -18.36 -9.92 4.63
CA GLN A 121 -19.80 -10.12 4.85
C GLN A 121 -20.52 -9.88 3.53
N SER A 122 -21.74 -10.42 3.36
CA SER A 122 -22.54 -10.07 2.17
C SER A 122 -22.60 -8.55 2.09
N LEU A 123 -22.16 -7.99 0.97
CA LEU A 123 -22.01 -6.54 0.75
C LEU A 123 -23.35 -5.79 0.72
N GLN A 124 -24.41 -6.45 1.19
CA GLN A 124 -25.80 -6.01 1.27
C GLN A 124 -26.13 -5.35 2.61
N GLN A 125 -25.23 -5.40 3.59
CA GLN A 125 -25.41 -4.65 4.84
C GLN A 125 -24.92 -3.20 4.67
N PRO A 126 -25.76 -2.20 4.99
CA PRO A 126 -25.34 -0.80 4.91
C PRO A 126 -24.15 -0.54 5.85
N PRO A 127 -23.23 0.37 5.47
CA PRO A 127 -22.16 0.79 6.35
C PRO A 127 -22.77 1.37 7.63
N GLY A 128 -22.55 0.69 8.77
CA GLY A 128 -23.17 1.03 10.06
C GLY A 128 -24.02 -0.08 10.68
N SER A 129 -24.36 -1.14 9.93
CA SER A 129 -24.92 -2.37 10.53
C SER A 129 -23.80 -3.18 11.16
N LEU A 130 -23.44 -2.87 12.40
CA LEU A 130 -22.49 -3.60 13.27
C LEU A 130 -22.98 -5.01 13.65
N SER A 131 -23.87 -5.64 12.86
CA SER A 131 -24.63 -6.80 13.30
C SER A 131 -23.95 -8.15 13.11
N ASN A 132 -22.63 -8.20 12.95
CA ASN A 132 -21.85 -9.44 13.05
C ASN A 132 -20.53 -9.17 13.77
N ASN A 133 -20.57 -9.46 15.07
CA ASN A 133 -19.51 -9.38 16.07
C ASN A 133 -18.36 -10.36 15.78
N ALA A 134 -17.56 -10.12 14.75
CA ALA A 134 -16.17 -10.57 14.77
C ALA A 134 -15.31 -9.38 15.21
N SER A 135 -15.60 -8.83 16.40
CA SER A 135 -14.72 -7.82 16.98
C SER A 135 -13.45 -8.52 17.43
N HIS A 136 -12.40 -8.39 16.64
CA HIS A 136 -11.07 -8.84 17.03
C HIS A 136 -10.45 -7.81 17.98
N ASP A 137 -9.80 -8.26 19.05
CA ASP A 137 -9.08 -7.33 19.95
C ASP A 137 -7.86 -6.74 19.23
N VAL A 138 -7.16 -7.56 18.45
CA VAL A 138 -5.98 -7.16 17.69
C VAL A 138 -5.90 -7.92 16.37
N VAL A 139 -5.71 -7.17 15.26
CA VAL A 139 -5.36 -7.74 13.95
C VAL A 139 -3.95 -7.32 13.57
N ILE A 140 -3.05 -8.29 13.43
CA ILE A 140 -1.66 -8.09 13.02
C ILE A 140 -1.56 -8.36 11.52
N ILE A 141 -1.29 -7.31 10.75
CA ILE A 141 -1.06 -7.47 9.30
C ILE A 141 0.45 -7.56 9.03
N TYR A 142 0.92 -8.76 8.72
CA TYR A 142 2.33 -9.03 8.48
C TYR A 142 2.66 -8.93 6.99
N LYS A 143 3.53 -7.99 6.61
CA LYS A 143 4.07 -7.92 5.25
C LYS A 143 5.05 -9.07 5.03
N SER A 144 4.65 -10.06 4.23
CA SER A 144 5.51 -11.19 3.88
C SER A 144 5.88 -11.13 2.41
N ALA A 145 7.04 -11.65 2.01
CA ALA A 145 7.32 -11.95 0.61
C ALA A 145 6.59 -13.23 0.20
N VAL A 146 6.19 -13.35 -1.06
CA VAL A 146 5.50 -14.54 -1.59
C VAL A 146 6.26 -15.85 -1.32
N TYR A 147 7.59 -15.84 -1.41
CA TYR A 147 8.46 -17.02 -1.21
C TYR A 147 8.65 -17.44 0.27
N ASN A 148 8.20 -16.65 1.25
CA ASN A 148 8.47 -16.86 2.68
C ASN A 148 7.47 -17.81 3.38
N PHE A 149 7.11 -18.94 2.76
CA PHE A 149 6.15 -19.92 3.29
C PHE A 149 6.50 -20.41 4.70
N GLN A 150 7.75 -20.81 4.92
CA GLN A 150 8.21 -21.32 6.23
C GLN A 150 8.10 -20.27 7.34
N ALA A 151 8.44 -19.02 7.03
CA ALA A 151 8.35 -17.93 8.01
C ALA A 151 6.88 -17.66 8.39
N ARG A 152 5.96 -17.67 7.41
CA ARG A 152 4.53 -17.57 7.69
C ARG A 152 4.05 -18.71 8.58
N GLN A 153 4.48 -19.94 8.31
CA GLN A 153 4.14 -21.09 9.15
C GLN A 153 4.62 -20.95 10.60
N GLN A 154 5.85 -20.47 10.81
CA GLN A 154 6.38 -20.20 12.15
C GLN A 154 5.59 -19.08 12.87
N LEU A 155 5.24 -18.02 12.14
CA LEU A 155 4.46 -16.91 12.70
C LEU A 155 3.04 -17.35 13.08
N ARG A 156 2.39 -18.21 12.28
CA ARG A 156 1.09 -18.80 12.65
C ARG A 156 1.16 -19.55 13.98
N GLN A 157 2.24 -20.31 14.21
CA GLN A 157 2.45 -21.03 15.47
C GLN A 157 2.69 -20.07 16.64
N LEU A 158 3.49 -19.03 16.41
CA LEU A 158 3.83 -18.03 17.44
C LEU A 158 2.61 -17.21 17.88
N PHE A 159 1.76 -16.80 16.93
CA PHE A 159 0.59 -15.96 17.19
C PHE A 159 -0.69 -16.75 17.53
N ASN A 160 -0.59 -18.07 17.69
CA ASN A 160 -1.68 -18.89 18.21
C ASN A 160 -1.78 -18.74 19.74
N PHE A 161 -2.16 -17.55 20.21
CA PHE A 161 -2.28 -17.25 21.63
C PHE A 161 -3.51 -17.91 22.25
N SER A 162 -3.37 -19.18 22.64
CA SER A 162 -4.35 -19.83 23.49
C SER A 162 -4.18 -19.35 24.94
N GLY A 163 -5.24 -18.82 25.56
CA GLY A 163 -5.30 -18.57 27.00
C GLY A 163 -4.91 -17.17 27.51
N SER A 164 -4.65 -16.19 26.62
CA SER A 164 -4.42 -14.78 27.02
C SER A 164 -5.70 -14.00 27.32
N GLY A 165 -6.85 -14.51 26.86
CA GLY A 165 -8.13 -13.79 26.89
C GLY A 165 -8.27 -12.71 25.80
N LEU A 166 -7.27 -12.55 24.92
CA LEU A 166 -7.29 -11.65 23.77
C LEU A 166 -7.53 -12.42 22.46
N ASP A 167 -8.45 -11.96 21.64
CA ASP A 167 -8.67 -12.45 20.27
C ASP A 167 -7.69 -11.78 19.29
N VAL A 168 -6.51 -12.39 19.12
CA VAL A 168 -5.43 -11.90 18.25
C VAL A 168 -5.39 -12.72 16.97
N HIS A 169 -5.51 -12.04 15.83
CA HIS A 169 -5.41 -12.66 14.50
C HIS A 169 -4.21 -12.13 13.74
N VAL A 170 -3.47 -13.02 13.08
CA VAL A 170 -2.41 -12.65 12.14
C VAL A 170 -2.86 -12.92 10.72
N VAL A 171 -2.70 -11.93 9.85
CA VAL A 171 -2.94 -12.06 8.40
C VAL A 171 -1.69 -11.67 7.63
N PHE A 172 -1.44 -12.32 6.50
CA PHE A 172 -0.24 -12.09 5.69
C PHE A 172 -0.56 -11.34 4.42
N SER A 173 0.07 -10.18 4.24
CA SER A 173 -0.06 -9.35 3.04
C SER A 173 1.02 -9.69 2.02
N ILE A 174 0.59 -10.23 0.88
CA ILE A 174 1.44 -10.75 -0.18
C ILE A 174 0.92 -10.37 -1.57
N GLY A 175 1.81 -10.42 -2.56
CA GLY A 175 1.45 -10.36 -3.98
C GLY A 175 1.74 -11.69 -4.68
N LEU A 176 1.90 -11.63 -6.00
CA LEU A 176 2.27 -12.75 -6.86
C LEU A 176 3.79 -12.88 -7.02
N PRO A 177 4.32 -14.08 -7.31
CA PRO A 177 5.69 -14.23 -7.75
C PRO A 177 5.97 -13.40 -9.00
N LYS A 178 7.19 -12.91 -9.12
CA LYS A 178 7.62 -12.16 -10.30
C LYS A 178 7.50 -13.03 -11.56
N SER A 179 6.98 -12.46 -12.64
CA SER A 179 6.80 -13.17 -13.91
C SER A 179 8.14 -13.50 -14.58
N SER A 180 9.13 -12.62 -14.45
CA SER A 180 10.44 -12.73 -15.10
C SER A 180 11.50 -11.88 -14.41
N GLY A 181 12.78 -12.19 -14.65
CA GLY A 181 13.93 -11.40 -14.24
C GLY A 181 14.18 -11.53 -12.75
N GLY A 182 15.17 -12.32 -12.35
CA GLY A 182 15.50 -12.66 -10.96
C GLY A 182 15.73 -11.46 -10.02
N ASN A 183 16.93 -11.33 -9.48
CA ASN A 183 17.22 -10.30 -8.47
C ASN A 183 17.63 -8.93 -9.07
N VAL A 184 17.48 -8.74 -10.39
CA VAL A 184 17.82 -7.49 -11.08
C VAL A 184 16.54 -6.73 -11.46
N PHE A 185 16.55 -5.43 -11.22
CA PHE A 185 15.44 -4.51 -11.45
C PHE A 185 15.92 -3.32 -12.27
N GLN A 186 15.13 -2.91 -13.26
CA GLN A 186 15.35 -1.68 -14.01
C GLN A 186 14.59 -0.53 -13.34
N ARG A 187 15.28 0.54 -12.95
CA ARG A 187 14.73 1.74 -12.33
C ARG A 187 15.43 2.97 -12.85
N ASP A 188 14.67 3.88 -13.45
CA ASP A 188 15.17 5.18 -13.94
C ASP A 188 16.41 5.06 -14.85
N GLY A 189 16.46 4.00 -15.67
CA GLY A 189 17.57 3.69 -16.57
C GLY A 189 18.74 2.90 -15.93
N PHE A 190 18.66 2.60 -14.63
CA PHE A 190 19.69 1.87 -13.89
C PHE A 190 19.26 0.43 -13.57
N ASN A 191 20.22 -0.49 -13.67
CA ASN A 191 20.09 -1.84 -13.16
C ASN A 191 20.43 -1.87 -11.67
N VAL A 192 19.43 -2.20 -10.85
CA VAL A 192 19.57 -2.41 -9.41
C VAL A 192 19.53 -3.89 -9.12
N THR A 193 20.62 -4.46 -8.62
CA THR A 193 20.70 -5.86 -8.20
C THR A 193 20.47 -5.97 -6.70
N LEU A 194 19.42 -6.68 -6.29
CA LEU A 194 19.18 -6.98 -4.88
C LEU A 194 20.16 -8.07 -4.40
N GLY A 195 20.94 -7.74 -3.39
CA GLY A 195 21.85 -8.66 -2.70
C GLY A 195 21.23 -9.37 -1.50
N GLY A 196 22.08 -10.09 -0.76
CA GLY A 196 21.75 -10.67 0.55
C GLY A 196 20.66 -11.75 0.50
N ARG A 197 19.95 -11.92 1.62
CA ARG A 197 18.87 -12.91 1.76
C ARG A 197 17.72 -12.61 0.78
N SER A 198 17.34 -11.34 0.66
CA SER A 198 16.23 -10.92 -0.21
C SER A 198 16.51 -11.21 -1.68
N GLY A 199 17.72 -10.94 -2.16
CA GLY A 199 18.13 -11.27 -3.53
C GLY A 199 18.14 -12.76 -3.84
N LYS A 200 18.62 -13.59 -2.90
CA LYS A 200 18.70 -15.06 -3.06
C LYS A 200 17.33 -15.72 -3.24
N LEU A 201 16.25 -15.09 -2.79
CA LEU A 201 14.88 -15.61 -2.93
C LEU A 201 14.29 -15.38 -4.34
N TYR A 202 14.91 -14.52 -5.16
CA TYR A 202 14.51 -14.28 -6.55
C TYR A 202 15.21 -15.25 -7.51
N ASN A 203 15.00 -16.55 -7.32
CA ASN A 203 15.42 -17.53 -8.30
C ASN A 203 14.48 -17.47 -9.53
N ASP A 204 15.04 -17.28 -10.73
CA ASP A 204 14.25 -17.06 -11.96
C ASP A 204 14.09 -18.33 -12.80
N THR A 205 14.42 -19.52 -12.27
CA THR A 205 14.13 -20.75 -13.01
C THR A 205 12.62 -20.95 -13.14
N GLN A 206 12.21 -21.50 -14.29
CA GLN A 206 10.81 -21.79 -14.55
C GLN A 206 10.23 -22.76 -13.53
N GLU A 207 11.01 -23.76 -13.11
CA GLU A 207 10.63 -24.73 -12.09
C GLU A 207 10.34 -24.04 -10.76
N TYR A 208 11.21 -23.11 -10.34
CA TYR A 208 11.02 -22.39 -9.08
C TYR A 208 9.76 -21.52 -9.10
N ARG A 209 9.46 -20.86 -10.23
CA ARG A 209 8.21 -20.10 -10.40
C ARG A 209 6.97 -21.00 -10.32
N ILE A 210 6.99 -22.15 -11.00
CA ILE A 210 5.88 -23.12 -10.98
C ILE A 210 5.68 -23.65 -9.56
N MET A 211 6.76 -24.05 -8.87
CA MET A 211 6.69 -24.52 -7.49
C MET A 211 6.15 -23.45 -6.55
N THR A 212 6.66 -22.21 -6.64
CA THR A 212 6.18 -21.10 -5.81
C THR A 212 4.69 -20.84 -6.03
N ARG A 213 4.22 -20.85 -7.28
CA ARG A 213 2.81 -20.64 -7.59
C ARG A 213 1.93 -21.75 -7.01
N ARG A 214 2.35 -23.01 -7.15
CA ARG A 214 1.64 -24.15 -6.53
C ARG A 214 1.59 -24.03 -5.01
N SER A 215 2.72 -23.74 -4.37
CA SER A 215 2.77 -23.55 -2.92
C SER A 215 1.90 -22.39 -2.43
N LEU A 216 1.84 -21.29 -3.21
CA LEU A 216 0.93 -20.19 -2.94
C LEU A 216 -0.54 -20.64 -3.05
N ASP A 217 -0.92 -21.31 -4.14
CA ASP A 217 -2.28 -21.80 -4.34
C ASP A 217 -2.71 -22.78 -3.23
N ASP A 218 -1.79 -23.63 -2.76
CA ASP A 218 -2.05 -24.56 -1.66
C ASP A 218 -2.19 -23.82 -0.32
N GLU A 219 -1.32 -22.85 -0.04
CA GLU A 219 -1.40 -22.04 1.19
C GLU A 219 -2.70 -21.23 1.26
N MET A 220 -3.08 -20.64 0.12
CA MET A 220 -4.34 -19.91 -0.10
C MET A 220 -5.56 -20.75 0.29
N ARG A 221 -5.61 -22.01 -0.11
CA ARG A 221 -6.71 -22.95 0.22
C ARG A 221 -6.68 -23.45 1.66
N THR A 222 -5.49 -23.54 2.25
CA THR A 222 -5.29 -24.24 3.54
C THR A 222 -5.56 -23.34 4.74
N PHE A 223 -5.01 -22.11 4.74
CA PHE A 223 -4.94 -21.33 5.99
C PHE A 223 -6.04 -20.28 6.12
N GLY A 224 -6.46 -19.64 5.01
CA GLY A 224 -7.51 -18.62 5.02
C GLY A 224 -7.10 -17.30 5.67
N ASP A 225 -5.81 -17.02 5.77
CA ASP A 225 -5.21 -15.85 6.46
C ASP A 225 -4.39 -14.95 5.52
N LEU A 226 -4.55 -15.11 4.20
CA LEU A 226 -3.78 -14.36 3.21
C LEU A 226 -4.59 -13.21 2.61
N ILE A 227 -3.99 -12.02 2.57
CA ILE A 227 -4.38 -10.91 1.69
C ILE A 227 -3.49 -11.02 0.46
N VAL A 228 -4.05 -11.50 -0.66
CA VAL A 228 -3.31 -11.72 -1.91
C VAL A 228 -3.74 -10.69 -2.94
N GLY A 229 -2.85 -9.74 -3.25
CA GLY A 229 -3.08 -8.76 -4.31
C GLY A 229 -2.57 -9.21 -5.66
N ASN A 230 -3.22 -8.75 -6.72
CA ASN A 230 -2.83 -8.98 -8.11
C ASN A 230 -1.70 -8.01 -8.55
N TYR A 231 -0.54 -8.12 -7.91
CA TYR A 231 0.67 -7.37 -8.27
C TYR A 231 1.91 -8.24 -8.03
N GLU A 232 3.00 -7.98 -8.74
CA GLU A 232 4.26 -8.68 -8.47
C GLU A 232 4.83 -8.27 -7.11
N ASP A 233 5.04 -9.24 -6.22
CA ASP A 233 5.54 -9.02 -4.87
C ASP A 233 7.04 -8.74 -4.88
N THR A 234 7.37 -7.50 -5.18
CA THR A 234 8.75 -7.02 -5.26
C THR A 234 9.04 -5.93 -4.23
N TYR A 235 10.32 -5.70 -3.95
CA TYR A 235 10.75 -4.60 -3.08
C TYR A 235 10.17 -3.25 -3.53
N PHE A 236 10.13 -3.00 -4.84
CA PHE A 236 9.62 -1.75 -5.39
C PHE A 236 8.10 -1.63 -5.38
N ASN A 237 7.37 -2.73 -5.16
CA ASN A 237 5.92 -2.72 -5.00
C ASN A 237 5.47 -2.73 -3.53
N LEU A 238 6.39 -2.49 -2.58
CA LEU A 238 6.05 -2.43 -1.15
C LEU A 238 5.06 -1.31 -0.79
N THR A 239 5.09 -0.18 -1.52
CA THR A 239 4.09 0.88 -1.39
C THR A 239 2.72 0.38 -1.86
N LEU A 240 2.65 -0.26 -3.02
CA LEU A 240 1.41 -0.86 -3.52
C LEU A 240 0.87 -1.93 -2.55
N LYS A 241 1.73 -2.79 -1.99
CA LYS A 241 1.37 -3.73 -0.92
C LYS A 241 0.75 -3.02 0.30
N MET A 242 1.26 -1.85 0.65
CA MET A 242 0.71 -1.02 1.73
C MET A 242 -0.69 -0.51 1.38
N PHE A 243 -0.93 -0.05 0.15
CA PHE A 243 -2.27 0.34 -0.32
C PHE A 243 -3.26 -0.83 -0.21
N TYR A 244 -2.89 -2.01 -0.71
CA TYR A 244 -3.70 -3.23 -0.57
C TYR A 244 -4.04 -3.56 0.89
N THR A 245 -3.09 -3.36 1.79
CA THR A 245 -3.25 -3.63 3.22
C THR A 245 -4.23 -2.68 3.88
N PHE A 246 -4.06 -1.37 3.69
CA PHE A 246 -4.95 -0.37 4.28
C PHE A 246 -6.35 -0.43 3.71
N GLN A 247 -6.50 -0.65 2.40
CA GLN A 247 -7.81 -0.78 1.78
C GLN A 247 -8.56 -2.03 2.24
N TRP A 248 -7.85 -3.14 2.47
CA TRP A 248 -8.46 -4.33 3.08
C TRP A 248 -8.95 -4.03 4.50
N ALA A 249 -8.09 -3.45 5.34
CA ALA A 249 -8.44 -3.16 6.73
C ALA A 249 -9.65 -2.20 6.81
N ALA A 250 -9.62 -1.10 6.07
CA ALA A 250 -10.71 -0.13 6.05
C ALA A 250 -12.03 -0.70 5.51
N ARG A 251 -11.99 -1.74 4.66
CA ARG A 251 -13.19 -2.31 4.04
C ARG A 251 -13.80 -3.45 4.84
N PHE A 252 -12.97 -4.27 5.47
CA PHE A 252 -13.38 -5.57 5.98
C PHE A 252 -13.29 -5.71 7.50
N CYS A 253 -12.64 -4.80 8.25
CA CYS A 253 -12.10 -5.11 9.58
C CYS A 253 -12.42 -4.15 10.76
#